data_AF-A0A9D6XYB6-F1
#
_entry.id   AF-A0A9D6XYB6-F1
#
_cell.length_a   1.000
_cell.length_b   1.000
_cell.length_c   1.000
_cell.angle_alpha   90.00
_cell.angle_beta   90.00
_cell.angle_gamma   90.00
#
_symmetry.space_group_name_H-M   'P 1'
#
loop_
_entity.id
_entity.type
_entity.pdbx_description
1 polymer ?
#
loop_
_entity_poly.entity_id
_entity_poly.type
_entity_poly.pdbx_seq_one_letter_code
_entity_poly.pdbx_strand_id
1 'polypeptide(L)' 'MAHLPVISGDKFVKIMRQVGFVWDHTEGSHMILLHPSGQRLSVPRHKELGPGLLRALI' A
#
# COMPACT_ATOMS: atom_id res chain seq x y z
N MET A 1 18.84 12.11 -7.17
CA MET A 1 17.80 11.90 -6.13
C MET A 1 16.66 11.11 -6.77
N ALA A 2 16.42 9.88 -6.34
CA ALA A 2 15.38 9.03 -6.93
C ALA A 2 14.00 9.65 -6.65
N HIS A 3 13.32 10.07 -7.71
CA HIS A 3 11.97 10.63 -7.66
C HIS A 3 11.03 9.46 -7.33
N LEU A 4 10.67 9.31 -6.05
CA LEU A 4 9.72 8.27 -5.65
C LEU A 4 8.34 8.67 -6.21
N PRO A 5 7.67 7.76 -6.93
CA PRO A 5 6.41 8.09 -7.56
C PRO A 5 5.36 8.36 -6.49
N VAL A 6 4.75 9.54 -6.54
CA VAL A 6 3.58 9.87 -5.74
C VAL A 6 2.41 9.06 -6.31
N ILE A 7 2.04 7.98 -5.62
CA ILE A 7 0.96 7.10 -6.03
C ILE A 7 -0.13 7.11 -4.98
N SER A 8 -1.40 7.12 -5.40
CA SER A 8 -2.52 7.00 -4.48
C SER A 8 -2.51 5.62 -3.80
N GLY A 9 -3.09 5.52 -2.60
CA GLY A 9 -3.23 4.23 -1.90
C GLY A 9 -3.95 3.17 -2.75
N ASP A 10 -4.93 3.59 -3.55
CA ASP A 10 -5.64 2.72 -4.50
C ASP A 10 -4.71 2.12 -5.57
N LYS A 11 -3.83 2.96 -6.13
CA LYS A 11 -2.84 2.53 -7.13
C LYS A 11 -1.82 1.59 -6.53
N PHE A 12 -1.42 1.83 -5.28
CA PHE A 12 -0.53 0.93 -4.54
C PHE A 12 -1.18 -0.43 -4.27
N VAL A 13 -2.44 -0.46 -3.82
CA VAL A 13 -3.22 -1.70 -3.66
C VAL A 13 -3.32 -2.48 -4.97
N LYS A 14 -3.54 -1.78 -6.09
CA LYS A 14 -3.60 -2.40 -7.42
C LYS A 14 -2.29 -3.08 -7.81
N ILE A 15 -1.15 -2.44 -7.53
CA ILE A 15 0.19 -3.03 -7.77
C ILE A 15 0.42 -4.22 -6.83
N MET A 16 0.12 -4.06 -5.55
CA MET A 16 0.27 -5.13 -4.55
C MET A 16 -0.58 -6.36 -4.89
N ARG A 17 -1.75 -6.15 -5.49
CA ARG A 17 -2.59 -7.23 -6.02
C ARG A 17 -1.94 -8.03 -7.15
N GLN A 18 -1.10 -7.40 -7.98
CA GLN A 18 -0.32 -8.10 -8.99
C GLN A 18 0.87 -8.87 -8.38
N VAL A 19 1.39 -8.40 -7.25
CA VAL A 19 2.47 -9.07 -6.51
C VAL A 19 1.96 -10.30 -5.74
N GLY A 20 0.65 -10.40 -5.49
CA GLY A 20 0.03 -11.53 -4.80
C GLY A 20 -0.64 -11.15 -3.47
N PHE A 21 -0.65 -9.87 -3.11
CA PHE A 21 -1.42 -9.40 -1.96
C PHE A 21 -2.91 -9.34 -2.28
N VAL A 22 -3.74 -9.72 -1.32
CA VAL A 22 -5.19 -9.70 -1.42
C VAL A 22 -5.74 -8.67 -0.45
N TRP A 23 -6.76 -7.94 -0.85
CA TRP A 23 -7.43 -7.00 0.05
C TRP A 23 -8.26 -7.78 1.07
N ASP A 24 -8.04 -7.48 2.35
CA ASP A 24 -8.71 -8.14 3.47
C ASP A 24 -9.87 -7.28 3.98
N HIS A 25 -9.57 -6.15 4.63
CA HIS A 25 -10.56 -5.18 5.06
C HIS A 25 -9.96 -3.77 5.09
N THR A 26 -10.79 -2.76 5.39
CA THR A 26 -10.33 -1.39 5.61
C THR A 26 -10.74 -0.98 7.01
N GLU A 27 -9.79 -0.54 7.81
CA GLU A 27 -10.01 -0.04 9.15
C GLU A 27 -9.76 1.48 9.15
N GLY A 28 -10.85 2.25 9.23
CA GLY A 28 -10.80 3.70 9.14
C GLY A 28 -10.18 4.19 7.82
N SER A 29 -9.06 4.89 7.92
CA SER A 29 -8.30 5.39 6.76
C SER A 29 -7.23 4.41 6.25
N HIS A 30 -7.11 3.20 6.79
CA HIS A 30 -6.10 2.22 6.40
C HIS A 30 -6.73 0.98 5.75
N MET A 31 -6.18 0.56 4.62
CA MET A 31 -6.55 -0.65 3.89
C MET A 31 -5.56 -1.76 4.25
N ILE A 32 -6.06 -2.88 4.78
CA ILE A 32 -5.25 -4.02 5.14
C ILE A 32 -5.22 -5.00 3.96
N LEU A 33 -4.01 -5.35 3.54
CA LEU A 33 -3.72 -6.36 2.53
C LEU A 33 -3.09 -7.57 3.20
N LEU A 34 -3.46 -8.77 2.76
CA LEU A 34 -2.91 -10.05 3.20
C LEU A 34 -2.26 -10.77 2.02
N HIS A 35 -1.03 -11.20 2.19
CA HIS A 35 -0.37 -12.12 1.27
C HIS A 35 -0.66 -13.56 1.72
N PRO A 36 -0.88 -14.52 0.80
CA PRO A 36 -1.04 -15.93 1.14
C PRO A 36 0.16 -16.54 1.87
N SER A 37 1.35 -15.92 1.79
CA SER A 37 2.52 -16.31 2.61
C SER A 37 2.45 -15.84 4.07
N GLY A 38 1.35 -15.22 4.50
CA GLY A 38 1.15 -14.75 5.88
C GLY A 38 1.65 -13.33 6.15
N GLN A 39 2.10 -12.58 5.13
CA GLN A 39 2.47 -11.18 5.30
C GLN A 39 1.22 -10.29 5.31
N ARG A 40 1.17 -9.31 6.21
CA ARG A 40 0.13 -8.28 6.26
C ARG A 40 0.72 -6.92 5.94
N LEU A 41 0.01 -6.13 5.15
CA LEU A 41 0.45 -4.80 4.75
C LEU A 41 -0.68 -3.80 4.99
N SER A 42 -0.42 -2.79 5.83
CA SER A 42 -1.36 -1.70 6.07
C SER A 42 -1.04 -0.54 5.14
N VAL A 43 -2.01 -0.16 4.31
CA VAL A 43 -1.87 0.87 3.29
C VAL A 43 -2.84 2.02 3.59
N PRO A 44 -2.37 3.22 3.89
CA PRO A 44 -3.27 4.34 4.08
C PRO A 44 -4.01 4.67 2.77
N ARG A 45 -5.33 4.84 2.88
CA ARG A 45 -6.23 5.28 1.81
C ARG A 45 -6.14 6.78 1.64
N HIS A 46 -4.94 7.26 1.30
CA HIS A 46 -4.70 8.67 1.01
C HIS A 46 -4.67 8.87 -0.51
N LYS A 47 -5.11 10.04 -0.96
CA LYS A 47 -5.15 10.42 -2.38
C LYS A 47 -3.74 10.45 -2.99
N GLU A 48 -2.74 10.72 -2.16
CA GLU A 48 -1.32 10.73 -2.51
C GLU A 48 -0.54 10.07 -1.37
N LEU A 49 0.07 8.91 -1.61
CA LEU A 49 1.11 8.38 -0.74
C LEU A 49 2.41 9.03 -1.15
N GLY A 50 2.84 9.99 -0.33
CA GLY A 50 4.09 10.71 -0.57
C GLY A 50 5.32 9.80 -0.45
N PRO A 51 6.45 10.20 -1.05
CA PRO A 51 7.70 9.45 -1.02
C PRO A 51 8.23 9.21 0.40
N GLY A 52 7.85 10.07 1.36
CA GLY A 52 8.22 9.94 2.77
C GLY A 52 7.54 8.75 3.46
N LEU A 53 6.32 8.37 3.05
CA LEU A 53 5.62 7.24 3.64
C LEU A 53 6.09 5.91 3.05
N LEU A 54 6.38 5.90 1.73
CA LEU A 54 7.04 4.78 1.05
C LEU A 54 8.42 4.47 1.67
N ARG A 55 9.17 5.50 2.09
CA ARG A 55 10.43 5.34 2.81
C ARG A 55 10.30 4.81 4.24
N ALA A 56 9.14 4.99 4.87
CA ALA A 56 8.87 4.47 6.22
C ALA A 56 8.37 3.01 6.21
N LEU A 57 8.07 2.48 5.01
CA LEU A 57 7.56 1.12 4.78
C LEU A 57 8.61 0.16 4.17
N ILE A 58 9.85 0.63 3.93
CA ILE A 58 11.00 -0.17 3.47
C ILE A 58 12.04 -0.24 4.60
#